data_AF-A0A2W4LEA3-F1
#
_entry.id   AF-A0A2W4LEA3-F1
#
_cell.length_a   1.000
_cell.length_b   1.000
_cell.length_c   1.000
_cell.angle_alpha   90.00
_cell.angle_beta   90.00
_cell.angle_gamma   90.00
#
_symmetry.space_group_name_H-M   'P 1'
#
loop_
_entity.id
_entity.type
_entity.pdbx_description
1 polymer ?
#
loop_
_entity_poly.entity_id
_entity_poly.type
_entity_poly.pdbx_seq_one_letter_code
_entity_poly.pdbx_strand_id
1 'polypeptide(L)' 'MSETRSVGPVSAMRAHFDQPIRLKCGATVPQYDLAYETYGTLNAAKTNPGRTCNALNAPITVRGYNPTTRKT' A
#
# COMPACT_ATOMS: atom_id res chain seq x y z
N MET A 1 0.17 -30.92 -0.54
CA MET A 1 0.73 -29.96 0.43
C MET A 1 0.86 -28.63 -0.29
N SER A 2 0.05 -27.63 0.04
CA SER A 2 0.11 -26.31 -0.61
C SER A 2 1.24 -25.52 0.02
N GLU A 3 2.31 -25.27 -0.73
CA GLU A 3 3.36 -24.37 -0.28
C GLU A 3 2.77 -22.98 -0.04
N THR A 4 2.95 -22.47 1.18
CA THR A 4 2.60 -21.10 1.49
C THR A 4 3.60 -20.19 0.78
N ARG A 5 3.23 -19.66 -0.40
CA ARG A 5 4.03 -18.67 -1.13
C ARG A 5 3.98 -17.33 -0.41
N SER A 6 4.91 -17.13 0.53
CA SER A 6 5.15 -15.85 1.18
C SER A 6 6.14 -15.02 0.37
N VAL A 7 5.91 -13.72 0.30
CA VAL A 7 6.78 -12.73 -0.36
C VAL A 7 7.88 -12.19 0.56
N GLY A 8 7.97 -12.70 1.80
CA GLY A 8 8.92 -12.21 2.80
C GLY A 8 8.45 -10.93 3.50
N PRO A 9 9.28 -10.37 4.40
CA PRO A 9 8.95 -9.14 5.11
C PRO A 9 8.93 -7.95 4.14
N VAL A 10 7.92 -7.10 4.28
CA VAL A 10 7.80 -5.84 3.55
C VAL A 10 7.61 -4.70 4.55
N SER A 11 8.04 -3.50 4.17
CA SER A 11 7.91 -2.30 4.99
C SER A 11 6.94 -1.33 4.34
N ALA A 12 6.03 -0.78 5.15
CA ALA A 12 5.15 0.30 4.73
C ALA A 12 5.98 1.56 4.41
N MET A 13 5.73 2.12 3.23
CA MET A 13 6.33 3.36 2.74
C MET A 13 5.25 4.45 2.75
N ARG A 14 5.68 5.72 2.79
CA ARG A 14 4.78 6.89 2.68
C ARG A 14 5.27 7.77 1.54
N ALA A 15 4.38 8.10 0.61
CA ALA A 15 4.60 9.15 -0.39
C ALA A 15 3.79 10.39 0.00
N HIS A 16 4.48 11.51 0.18
CA HIS A 16 3.84 12.80 0.42
C HIS A 16 3.44 13.46 -0.90
N PHE A 17 2.26 14.07 -0.92
CA PHE A 17 1.76 14.84 -2.06
C PHE A 17 1.31 16.22 -1.61
N ASP A 18 1.91 17.23 -2.22
CA ASP A 18 1.57 18.65 -1.99
C ASP A 18 0.42 19.13 -2.90
N GLN A 19 0.03 18.31 -3.88
CA GLN A 19 -1.01 18.64 -4.84
C GLN A 19 -2.40 18.37 -4.24
N PRO A 20 -3.33 19.34 -4.26
CA PRO A 20 -4.67 19.13 -3.75
C PRO A 20 -5.43 18.06 -4.54
N ILE A 21 -6.13 17.18 -3.83
CA ILE A 21 -7.08 16.23 -4.42
C ILE A 21 -8.51 16.62 -4.09
N ARG A 22 -9.34 16.74 -5.14
CA ARG A 22 -10.78 16.98 -4.99
C ARG A 22 -11.52 15.67 -4.81
N LEU A 23 -12.24 15.55 -3.71
CA LEU A 23 -13.05 14.37 -3.39
C LEU A 23 -14.41 14.46 -4.09
N LYS A 24 -15.02 13.29 -4.35
CA LYS A 24 -16.36 13.22 -4.97
C LYS A 24 -17.45 13.93 -4.17
N CYS A 25 -17.30 14.03 -2.85
CA CYS A 25 -18.22 14.78 -1.98
C CYS A 25 -18.07 16.31 -2.07
N GLY A 26 -17.18 16.82 -2.94
CA GLY A 26 -16.95 18.26 -3.14
C GLY A 26 -15.85 18.86 -2.25
N ALA A 27 -15.44 18.15 -1.20
CA ALA A 27 -14.30 18.56 -0.36
C ALA A 27 -12.96 18.50 -1.11
N THR A 28 -11.99 19.27 -0.65
CA THR A 28 -10.62 19.26 -1.17
C THR A 28 -9.65 18.95 -0.03
N VAL A 29 -8.75 18.01 -0.26
CA VAL A 29 -7.64 17.72 0.65
C VAL A 29 -6.39 18.39 0.06
N PRO A 30 -5.81 19.41 0.74
CA PRO A 30 -4.77 20.25 0.16
C PRO A 30 -3.43 19.52 0.01
N GLN A 31 -3.09 18.67 0.97
CA GLN A 31 -1.88 17.83 0.98
C GLN A 31 -2.22 16.51 1.68
N TYR A 32 -1.58 15.42 1.29
CA TYR A 32 -1.85 14.12 1.89
C TYR A 32 -0.65 13.16 1.79
N ASP A 33 -0.58 12.23 2.72
CA ASP A 33 0.36 11.10 2.68
C ASP A 33 -0.36 9.84 2.20
N LEU A 34 0.18 9.20 1.16
CA LEU A 34 -0.23 7.88 0.73
C LEU A 34 0.70 6.85 1.37
N ALA A 35 0.20 6.07 2.31
CA ALA A 35 0.88 4.84 2.71
C ALA A 35 0.74 3.80 1.58
N TYR A 36 1.79 3.04 1.29
CA TYR A 36 1.77 1.92 0.34
C TYR A 36 2.86 0.89 0.65
N GLU A 37 2.70 -0.31 0.10
CA GLU A 37 3.71 -1.36 0.10
C GLU A 37 3.92 -1.82 -1.35
N THR A 38 5.18 -2.05 -1.72
CA THR A 38 5.54 -2.59 -3.04
C THR A 38 6.04 -4.01 -2.90
N TYR A 39 5.58 -4.87 -3.80
CA TYR A 39 5.97 -6.28 -3.86
C TYR A 39 6.65 -6.54 -5.20
N GLY A 40 7.90 -6.99 -5.16
CA GLY A 40 8.74 -7.13 -6.34
C GLY A 40 9.30 -5.81 -6.85
N THR A 41 9.90 -5.83 -8.05
CA THR A 41 10.60 -4.69 -8.64
C THR A 41 10.00 -4.33 -10.00
N LEU A 42 9.86 -3.03 -10.25
CA LEU A 42 9.42 -2.52 -11.55
C LEU A 42 10.51 -2.80 -12.59
N ASN A 43 10.14 -3.25 -13.79
CA ASN A 43 11.09 -3.38 -14.89
C ASN A 43 11.54 -2.00 -15.40
N ALA A 44 12.67 -1.93 -16.10
CA ALA A 44 13.23 -0.65 -16.58
C ALA A 44 12.24 0.15 -17.46
N ALA A 45 11.41 -0.56 -18.23
CA ALA A 45 10.38 0.01 -19.10
C ALA A 45 9.11 0.45 -18.35
N LYS A 46 8.99 0.17 -17.05
CA LYS A 46 7.83 0.46 -16.20
C LYS A 46 6.50 -0.12 -16.70
N THR A 47 6.55 -1.26 -17.38
CA THR A 47 5.37 -1.88 -18.03
C THR A 47 4.69 -2.95 -17.18
N ASN A 48 5.23 -3.27 -16.00
CA ASN A 48 4.67 -4.24 -15.07
C ASN A 48 4.02 -3.65 -13.78
N PRO A 49 3.32 -2.49 -13.80
CA PRO A 49 2.68 -2.00 -12.59
C PRO A 49 1.40 -2.79 -12.30
N GLY A 50 1.39 -3.55 -11.21
CA GLY A 50 0.18 -4.10 -10.60
C GLY A 50 -0.32 -3.18 -9.48
N ARG A 51 -1.65 -3.07 -9.30
CA ARG A 51 -2.26 -2.37 -8.15
C ARG A 51 -3.29 -3.26 -7.49
N THR A 52 -3.21 -3.35 -6.17
CA THR A 52 -4.23 -4.01 -5.35
C THR A 52 -4.85 -2.96 -4.44
N CYS A 53 -6.18 -2.86 -4.47
CA CYS A 53 -6.92 -2.06 -3.50
C CYS A 53 -7.31 -2.96 -2.33
N ASN A 54 -7.11 -2.46 -1.11
CA ASN A 54 -7.52 -3.20 0.08
C ASN A 54 -9.03 -3.12 0.27
N ALA A 55 -9.59 -4.18 0.85
CA ALA A 55 -10.96 -4.17 1.34
C ALA A 55 -11.10 -3.15 2.48
N LEU A 56 -12.33 -2.63 2.68
CA LEU A 56 -12.65 -1.50 3.56
C LEU A 56 -12.06 -1.60 4.98
N ASN A 57 -11.88 -2.80 5.52
CA ASN A 57 -11.41 -3.06 6.89
C ASN A 57 -10.03 -3.75 6.93
N ALA A 58 -9.36 -3.90 5.80
CA ALA A 58 -8.05 -4.54 5.74
C ALA A 58 -6.94 -3.50 5.99
N PRO A 59 -5.96 -3.81 6.86
CA PRO A 59 -4.79 -2.95 7.01
C PRO A 59 -4.01 -2.88 5.70
N ILE A 60 -3.14 -1.87 5.58
CA ILE A 60 -2.35 -1.71 4.37
C ILE A 60 -1.43 -2.90 4.05
N THR A 61 -1.05 -3.62 5.10
CA THR A 61 -0.15 -4.77 5.01
C THR A 61 -0.91 -6.01 4.55
N VAL A 62 -0.54 -6.52 3.38
CA VAL A 62 -1.15 -7.72 2.77
C VAL A 62 -0.84 -9.00 3.56
N ARG A 63 0.08 -8.98 4.54
CA ARG A 63 0.25 -10.03 5.56
C ARG A 63 0.78 -9.46 6.89
N GLY A 64 -0.12 -8.92 7.71
CA GLY A 64 -0.11 -9.08 9.18
C GLY A 64 1.15 -8.77 10.02
N TYR A 65 2.08 -7.90 9.62
CA TYR A 65 3.12 -7.44 10.55
C TYR A 65 3.19 -5.92 10.64
N ASN A 66 2.60 -5.38 11.71
CA ASN A 66 2.81 -4.03 12.18
C ASN A 66 3.76 -4.11 13.39
N PRO A 67 4.95 -3.49 13.36
CA PRO A 67 5.91 -3.55 14.48
C PRO A 67 5.34 -2.96 15.78
N THR A 68 4.28 -2.15 15.70
CA THR A 68 3.63 -1.51 16.86
C THR A 68 2.43 -2.30 17.38
N THR A 69 1.91 -3.27 16.63
CA THR A 69 0.81 -4.14 17.09
C THR A 69 1.10 -5.59 16.73
N ARG A 70 1.61 -6.36 17.70
CA ARG A 70 1.52 -7.83 17.67
C ARG A 70 0.04 -8.20 17.62
N LYS A 71 -0.48 -8.57 16.46
CA LYS A 71 -1.68 -9.39 16.37
C LYS A 71 -1.25 -10.72 15.75
N THR A 72 -1.25 -11.74 16.60
CA THR A 72 -1.23 -13.17 16.24
C THR A 72 -2.48 -13.53 15.47
#